data_AF-A0A0K0Y5L7-F1
#
_entry.id   AF-A0A0K0Y5L7-F1
#
_cell.length_a   1.000
_cell.length_b   1.000
_cell.length_c   1.000
_cell.angle_alpha   90.00
_cell.angle_beta   90.00
_cell.angle_gamma   90.00
#
_symmetry.space_group_name_H-M   'P 1'
#
loop_
_entity.id
_entity.type
_entity.pdbx_description
1 polymer ?
#
loop_
_entity_poly.entity_id
_entity_poly.type
_entity_poly.pdbx_seq_one_letter_code
_entity_poly.pdbx_strand_id
1 'polypeptide(L)'
;MENLRGAALMTFSMLAFAIEDVLIKTLGARIPAGQIISVIAIGSVIAFSAWFIAKKQPVVVREHANPKIWLRTGFDVLGTLFFISALVRMDLTLLSAIIQATPLVVAFGGVMFLGQTVGWKRWAAILVGFGGVLLIIRPSLSGMSFSMILGIAGMTCLAARDLVTRAIKVNISGPHVSLHAFSVLTFAGLLLCFFEGTPLVIPNLIDGLILGICVFVVLAAYLAIIAATREGDAAFISMFRYTRMVFALIVGVVFLHERPDTLTLIGVAIVIGAGVFTLLREARSRRSSHASPKPL
;
A
#
# COMPACT_ATOMS: atom_id res chain seq x y z
N MET A 1 -12.28 -23.81 6.37
CA MET A 1 -10.94 -23.70 6.99
C MET A 1 -9.99 -22.82 6.16
N GLU A 2 -9.99 -22.95 4.83
CA GLU A 2 -9.14 -22.16 3.92
C GLU A 2 -9.31 -20.64 4.06
N ASN A 3 -10.55 -20.13 4.14
CA ASN A 3 -10.81 -18.69 4.37
C ASN A 3 -10.18 -18.15 5.66
N LEU A 4 -10.18 -18.95 6.74
CA LEU A 4 -9.61 -18.52 8.02
C LEU A 4 -8.08 -18.49 7.96
N ARG A 5 -7.47 -19.48 7.28
CA ARG A 5 -6.02 -19.51 7.03
C ARG A 5 -5.58 -18.32 6.18
N GLY A 6 -6.29 -18.04 5.09
CA GLY A 6 -6.04 -16.89 4.24
C GLY A 6 -6.19 -15.56 4.98
N ALA A 7 -7.22 -15.42 5.81
CA ALA A 7 -7.42 -14.24 6.67
C ALA A 7 -6.28 -14.06 7.69
N ALA A 8 -5.82 -15.14 8.33
CA ALA A 8 -4.72 -15.10 9.28
C ALA A 8 -3.40 -14.68 8.60
N LEU A 9 -3.09 -15.25 7.43
CA LEU A 9 -1.92 -14.88 6.63
C LEU A 9 -1.96 -13.42 6.17
N MET A 10 -3.12 -12.94 5.73
CA MET A 10 -3.30 -11.54 5.36
C MET A 10 -3.10 -10.62 6.58
N THR A 11 -3.65 -10.97 7.73
CA THR A 11 -3.52 -10.21 8.98
C THR A 11 -2.06 -10.17 9.44
N PHE A 12 -1.35 -11.29 9.39
CA PHE A 12 0.08 -11.36 9.68
C PHE A 12 0.89 -10.44 8.76
N SER A 13 0.59 -10.45 7.46
CA SER A 13 1.23 -9.53 6.51
C SER A 13 1.00 -8.07 6.89
N MET A 14 -0.22 -7.71 7.27
CA MET A 14 -0.54 -6.33 7.66
C MET A 14 0.18 -5.90 8.95
N LEU A 15 0.35 -6.82 9.91
CA LEU A 15 1.15 -6.58 11.11
C LEU A 15 2.63 -6.38 10.75
N ALA A 16 3.18 -7.26 9.89
CA ALA A 16 4.56 -7.17 9.43
C ALA A 16 4.84 -5.82 8.74
N PHE A 17 3.95 -5.37 7.86
CA PHE A 17 4.06 -4.04 7.25
C PHE A 17 3.97 -2.90 8.25
N ALA A 18 3.11 -2.99 9.27
CA ALA A 18 3.04 -1.95 10.30
C ALA A 18 4.33 -1.89 11.15
N ILE A 19 4.94 -3.04 11.43
CA ILE A 19 6.26 -3.10 12.10
C ILE A 19 7.33 -2.48 11.20
N GLU A 20 7.35 -2.82 9.92
CA GLU A 20 8.27 -2.22 8.94
C GLU A 20 8.13 -0.69 8.91
N ASP A 21 6.91 -0.16 8.89
CA ASP A 21 6.66 1.28 8.87
C ASP A 21 7.30 1.99 10.08
N VAL A 22 7.25 1.38 11.27
CA VAL A 22 7.92 1.88 12.48
C VAL A 22 9.44 1.83 12.35
N LEU A 23 10.00 0.73 11.81
CA LEU A 23 11.44 0.61 11.60
C LEU A 23 11.94 1.66 10.61
N ILE A 24 11.23 1.85 9.49
CA ILE A 24 11.53 2.88 8.49
C ILE A 24 11.49 4.26 9.11
N LYS A 25 10.43 4.57 9.88
CA LYS A 25 10.32 5.87 10.56
C LYS A 25 11.45 6.10 11.56
N THR A 26 11.87 5.07 12.28
CA THR A 26 13.00 5.12 13.22
C THR A 26 14.34 5.38 12.51
N LEU A 27 14.51 4.84 11.30
CA LEU A 27 15.68 5.07 10.45
C LEU A 27 15.66 6.45 9.78
N GLY A 28 14.48 6.99 9.46
CA GLY A 28 14.31 8.25 8.76
C GLY A 28 14.92 9.48 9.45
N ALA A 29 15.21 9.38 10.75
CA ALA A 29 15.94 10.41 11.50
C ALA A 29 17.45 10.46 11.20
N ARG A 30 18.01 9.38 10.62
CA ARG A 30 19.46 9.20 10.42
C ARG A 30 19.85 8.82 9.00
N ILE A 31 18.94 8.23 8.25
CA ILE A 31 19.17 7.76 6.88
C ILE A 31 18.18 8.47 5.94
N PRO A 32 18.65 9.01 4.80
CA PRO A 32 17.78 9.59 3.79
C PRO A 32 16.67 8.61 3.35
N ALA A 33 15.46 9.12 3.17
CA ALA A 33 14.30 8.32 2.77
C ALA A 33 14.57 7.53 1.47
N GLY A 34 15.16 8.20 0.47
CA GLY A 34 15.52 7.56 -0.80
C GLY A 34 16.49 6.38 -0.63
N GLN A 35 17.43 6.48 0.30
CA GLN A 35 18.37 5.41 0.60
C GLN A 35 17.68 4.22 1.28
N ILE A 36 16.79 4.47 2.25
CA ILE A 36 16.01 3.40 2.89
C ILE A 36 15.20 2.64 1.84
N ILE A 37 14.51 3.37 0.96
CA ILE A 37 13.73 2.81 -0.16
C ILE A 37 14.59 1.93 -1.05
N SER A 38 15.74 2.44 -1.49
CA SER A 38 16.65 1.72 -2.38
C SER A 38 17.20 0.45 -1.74
N VAL A 39 17.60 0.48 -0.47
CA VAL A 39 18.13 -0.71 0.23
C VAL A 39 17.06 -1.79 0.35
N ILE A 40 15.83 -1.42 0.76
CA ILE A 40 14.71 -2.36 0.86
C ILE A 40 14.37 -2.94 -0.53
N ALA A 41 14.37 -2.11 -1.56
CA ALA A 41 14.10 -2.52 -2.93
C ALA A 41 15.18 -3.46 -3.48
N ILE A 42 16.46 -3.19 -3.24
CA ILE A 42 17.58 -4.06 -3.63
C ILE A 42 17.44 -5.42 -2.97
N GLY A 43 17.21 -5.45 -1.64
CA GLY A 43 17.00 -6.70 -0.91
C GLY A 43 15.81 -7.50 -1.47
N SER A 44 14.73 -6.81 -1.82
CA SER A 44 13.56 -7.42 -2.44
C SER A 44 13.84 -7.98 -3.85
N VAL A 45 14.57 -7.25 -4.69
CA VAL A 45 14.99 -7.70 -6.03
C VAL A 45 15.85 -8.96 -5.93
N ILE A 46 16.84 -8.96 -5.03
CA ILE A 46 17.72 -10.12 -4.79
C ILE A 46 16.87 -11.34 -4.39
N ALA A 47 15.96 -11.17 -3.43
CA ALA A 47 15.14 -12.27 -2.94
C ALA A 47 14.16 -12.82 -3.98
N PHE A 48 13.47 -11.96 -4.75
CA PHE A 48 12.59 -12.43 -5.83
C PHE A 48 13.37 -13.11 -6.95
N SER A 49 14.53 -12.55 -7.32
CA SER A 49 15.40 -13.16 -8.33
C SER A 49 15.87 -14.54 -7.88
N ALA A 50 16.34 -14.66 -6.63
CA ALA A 50 16.72 -15.94 -6.04
C ALA A 50 15.55 -16.94 -6.00
N TRP A 51 14.34 -16.47 -5.68
CA TRP A 51 13.13 -17.30 -5.70
C TRP A 51 12.80 -17.84 -7.09
N PHE A 52 12.87 -17.00 -8.13
CA PHE A 52 12.66 -17.41 -9.52
C PHE A 52 13.71 -18.42 -9.99
N ILE A 53 14.99 -18.16 -9.69
CA ILE A 53 16.09 -19.07 -10.01
C ILE A 53 15.88 -20.43 -9.32
N ALA A 54 15.56 -20.44 -8.02
CA ALA A 54 15.29 -21.66 -7.27
C ALA A 54 14.09 -22.45 -7.80
N LYS A 55 13.06 -21.75 -8.33
CA LYS A 55 11.89 -22.35 -8.98
C LYS A 55 12.11 -22.72 -10.44
N LYS A 56 13.31 -22.49 -11.00
CA LYS A 56 13.64 -22.66 -12.43
C LYS A 56 12.66 -21.92 -13.34
N GLN A 57 12.21 -20.75 -12.90
CA GLN A 57 11.34 -19.85 -13.66
C GLN A 57 12.16 -18.69 -14.22
N PRO A 58 11.81 -18.14 -15.39
CA PRO A 58 12.50 -16.98 -15.94
C PRO A 58 12.33 -15.77 -15.01
N VAL A 59 13.42 -15.07 -14.72
CA VAL A 59 13.40 -13.83 -13.90
C VAL A 59 12.75 -12.68 -14.69
N VAL A 60 13.04 -12.61 -15.99
CA VAL A 60 12.51 -11.60 -16.90
C VAL A 60 11.57 -12.27 -17.88
N VAL A 61 10.33 -11.82 -17.90
CA VAL A 61 9.30 -12.24 -18.85
C VAL A 61 8.95 -11.12 -19.84
N ARG A 62 8.47 -11.48 -21.03
CA ARG A 62 8.13 -10.53 -22.11
C ARG A 62 7.08 -9.51 -21.67
N GLU A 63 6.20 -9.92 -20.76
CA GLU A 63 5.12 -9.12 -20.21
C GLU A 63 5.64 -7.86 -19.50
N HIS A 64 6.87 -7.84 -18.96
CA HIS A 64 7.46 -6.63 -18.38
C HIS A 64 7.55 -5.47 -19.36
N ALA A 65 7.66 -5.74 -20.66
CA ALA A 65 7.70 -4.70 -21.68
C ALA A 65 6.32 -4.05 -21.94
N ASN A 66 5.24 -4.55 -21.31
CA ASN A 66 3.91 -3.99 -21.55
C ASN A 66 3.79 -2.55 -21.02
N PRO A 67 3.34 -1.57 -21.84
CA PRO A 67 3.20 -0.18 -21.40
C PRO A 67 2.31 0.01 -20.17
N LYS A 68 1.28 -0.83 -20.00
CA LYS A 68 0.39 -0.76 -18.82
C LYS A 68 1.08 -1.23 -17.54
N ILE A 69 2.03 -2.18 -17.65
CA ILE A 69 2.83 -2.62 -16.51
C ILE A 69 3.81 -1.52 -16.10
N TRP A 70 4.42 -0.82 -17.07
CA TRP A 70 5.22 0.38 -16.81
C TRP A 70 4.41 1.51 -16.18
N LEU A 71 3.23 1.83 -16.72
CA LEU A 71 2.35 2.85 -16.15
C LEU A 71 1.95 2.51 -14.71
N ARG A 72 1.53 1.27 -14.47
CA ARG A 72 1.22 0.76 -13.12
C ARG A 72 2.44 0.91 -12.20
N THR A 73 3.61 0.51 -12.68
CA THR A 73 4.87 0.57 -11.92
C THR A 73 5.25 2.02 -11.60
N GLY A 74 5.06 2.95 -12.54
CA GLY A 74 5.30 4.37 -12.31
C GLY A 74 4.45 4.91 -11.17
N PHE A 75 3.15 4.59 -11.15
CA PHE A 75 2.27 4.96 -10.04
C PHE A 75 2.62 4.26 -8.72
N ASP A 76 3.06 3.01 -8.76
CA ASP A 76 3.50 2.27 -7.56
C ASP A 76 4.77 2.90 -6.96
N VAL A 77 5.75 3.23 -7.82
CA VAL A 77 7.01 3.87 -7.43
C VAL A 77 6.76 5.26 -6.89
N LEU A 78 6.02 6.12 -7.61
CA LEU A 78 5.68 7.46 -7.12
C LEU A 78 4.88 7.40 -5.81
N GLY A 79 3.92 6.48 -5.73
CA GLY A 79 3.14 6.26 -4.51
C GLY A 79 4.01 5.89 -3.33
N THR A 80 4.99 5.00 -3.55
CA THR A 80 5.94 4.58 -2.51
C THR A 80 6.90 5.70 -2.12
N LEU A 81 7.45 6.45 -3.09
CA LEU A 81 8.33 7.59 -2.82
C LEU A 81 7.62 8.63 -1.95
N PHE A 82 6.39 9.01 -2.32
CA PHE A 82 5.60 9.97 -1.55
C PHE A 82 5.18 9.42 -0.18
N PHE A 83 4.78 8.16 -0.10
CA PHE A 83 4.40 7.51 1.16
C PHE A 83 5.57 7.49 2.15
N ILE A 84 6.74 6.98 1.74
CA ILE A 84 7.89 6.87 2.64
C ILE A 84 8.44 8.26 2.99
N SER A 85 8.43 9.19 2.03
CA SER A 85 8.81 10.58 2.30
C SER A 85 7.88 11.26 3.30
N ALA A 86 6.58 10.96 3.27
CA ALA A 86 5.63 11.41 4.28
C ALA A 86 5.86 10.69 5.62
N LEU A 87 6.06 9.38 5.59
CA LEU A 87 6.21 8.51 6.77
C LEU A 87 7.32 8.98 7.70
N VAL A 88 8.47 9.36 7.14
CA VAL A 88 9.60 9.84 7.94
C VAL A 88 9.41 11.28 8.45
N ARG A 89 8.35 11.99 8.04
CA ARG A 89 8.09 13.41 8.34
C ARG A 89 6.74 13.68 9.03
N MET A 90 5.91 12.66 9.28
CA MET A 90 4.63 12.81 9.98
C MET A 90 4.29 11.59 10.83
N ASP A 91 3.22 11.71 11.63
CA ASP A 91 2.69 10.60 12.42
C ASP A 91 2.23 9.43 11.55
N LEU A 92 2.67 8.22 11.93
CA LEU A 92 2.33 6.96 11.27
C LEU A 92 0.82 6.74 11.31
N THR A 93 0.19 7.08 12.43
CA THR A 93 -1.26 6.99 12.59
C THR A 93 -1.98 7.88 11.56
N LEU A 94 -1.53 9.13 11.43
CA LEU A 94 -2.12 10.11 10.52
C LEU A 94 -1.93 9.68 9.07
N LEU A 95 -0.71 9.29 8.69
CA LEU A 95 -0.40 8.82 7.35
C LEU A 95 -1.21 7.58 6.98
N SER A 96 -1.28 6.60 7.88
CA SER A 96 -2.02 5.36 7.65
C SER A 96 -3.51 5.64 7.42
N ALA A 97 -4.07 6.62 8.14
CA ALA A 97 -5.45 7.02 7.95
C ALA A 97 -5.70 7.67 6.58
N ILE A 98 -4.76 8.49 6.09
CA ILE A 98 -4.80 9.06 4.73
C ILE A 98 -4.73 7.93 3.69
N ILE A 99 -3.74 7.04 3.77
CA ILE A 99 -3.59 5.92 2.82
C ILE A 99 -4.82 5.01 2.79
N GLN A 100 -5.52 4.85 3.91
CA GLN A 100 -6.70 4.01 4.00
C GLN A 100 -7.94 4.57 3.30
N ALA A 101 -7.88 5.81 2.82
CA ALA A 101 -8.88 6.34 1.91
C ALA A 101 -8.67 5.93 0.44
N THR A 102 -7.55 5.26 0.11
CA THR A 102 -7.29 4.69 -1.23
C THR A 102 -8.49 3.95 -1.84
N PRO A 103 -9.22 3.06 -1.13
CA PRO A 103 -10.38 2.36 -1.70
C PRO A 103 -11.52 3.29 -2.13
N LEU A 104 -11.70 4.42 -1.44
CA LEU A 104 -12.71 5.43 -1.79
C LEU A 104 -12.30 6.16 -3.07
N VAL A 105 -11.01 6.50 -3.19
CA VAL A 105 -10.43 7.13 -4.38
C VAL A 105 -10.46 6.16 -5.57
N VAL A 106 -10.13 4.89 -5.37
CA VAL A 106 -10.28 3.84 -6.39
C VAL A 106 -11.74 3.68 -6.79
N ALA A 107 -12.67 3.72 -5.84
CA ALA A 107 -14.08 3.60 -6.14
C ALA A 107 -14.58 4.78 -7.00
N PHE A 108 -14.19 6.00 -6.65
CA PHE A 108 -14.47 7.21 -7.41
C PHE A 108 -13.81 7.18 -8.80
N GLY A 109 -12.53 6.84 -8.89
CA GLY A 109 -11.80 6.75 -10.15
C GLY A 109 -12.31 5.63 -11.06
N GLY A 110 -12.88 4.56 -10.50
CA GLY A 110 -13.56 3.52 -11.28
C GLY A 110 -14.79 4.05 -12.03
N VAL A 111 -15.49 5.03 -11.46
CA VAL A 111 -16.60 5.73 -12.13
C VAL A 111 -16.06 6.58 -13.27
N MET A 112 -15.08 7.43 -12.95
CA MET A 112 -14.56 8.46 -13.86
C MET A 112 -13.79 7.88 -15.04
N PHE A 113 -12.94 6.88 -14.81
CA PHE A 113 -11.99 6.37 -15.80
C PHE A 113 -12.36 5.02 -16.39
N LEU A 114 -13.12 4.19 -15.65
CA LEU A 114 -13.49 2.84 -16.10
C LEU A 114 -14.97 2.72 -16.48
N GLY A 115 -15.73 3.82 -16.45
CA GLY A 115 -17.15 3.85 -16.81
C GLY A 115 -18.04 3.00 -15.90
N GLN A 116 -17.61 2.72 -14.66
CA GLN A 116 -18.38 1.90 -13.74
C GLN A 116 -19.59 2.67 -13.22
N THR A 117 -20.77 2.05 -13.26
CA THR A 117 -21.96 2.61 -12.61
C THR A 117 -21.94 2.31 -11.11
N VAL A 118 -22.31 3.30 -10.30
CA VAL A 118 -22.36 3.18 -8.84
C VAL A 118 -23.70 3.62 -8.30
N GLY A 119 -24.31 2.71 -7.53
CA GLY A 119 -25.55 3.03 -6.81
C GLY A 119 -25.30 4.03 -5.69
N TRP A 120 -26.38 4.72 -5.29
CA TRP A 120 -26.39 5.78 -4.27
C TRP A 120 -25.70 5.40 -2.95
N LYS A 121 -25.82 4.14 -2.51
CA LYS A 121 -25.17 3.65 -1.28
C LYS A 121 -23.64 3.71 -1.36
N ARG A 122 -23.04 3.51 -2.54
CA ARG A 122 -21.58 3.61 -2.74
C ARG A 122 -21.14 5.08 -2.81
N TRP A 123 -21.95 5.95 -3.39
CA TRP A 123 -21.74 7.40 -3.30
C TRP A 123 -21.79 7.90 -1.85
N ALA A 124 -22.77 7.44 -1.06
CA ALA A 124 -22.83 7.77 0.36
C ALA A 124 -21.57 7.32 1.10
N ALA A 125 -21.07 6.11 0.84
CA ALA A 125 -19.83 5.63 1.45
C ALA A 125 -18.60 6.45 1.04
N ILE A 126 -18.49 6.84 -0.23
CA ILE A 126 -17.42 7.71 -0.73
C ILE A 126 -17.47 9.08 -0.02
N LEU A 127 -18.64 9.70 0.05
CA LEU A 127 -18.82 11.03 0.67
C LEU A 127 -18.56 10.99 2.18
N VAL A 128 -19.10 9.99 2.89
CA VAL A 128 -18.87 9.80 4.33
C VAL A 128 -17.40 9.53 4.61
N GLY A 129 -16.78 8.64 3.84
CA GLY A 129 -15.36 8.34 4.00
C GLY A 129 -14.47 9.55 3.69
N PHE A 130 -14.80 10.34 2.67
CA PHE A 130 -14.12 11.60 2.37
C PHE A 130 -14.28 12.62 3.51
N GLY A 131 -15.46 12.70 4.12
CA GLY A 131 -15.66 13.48 5.35
C GLY A 131 -14.75 13.03 6.49
N GLY A 132 -14.58 11.72 6.68
CA GLY A 132 -13.61 11.15 7.63
C GLY A 132 -12.17 11.59 7.34
N VAL A 133 -11.76 11.59 6.08
CA VAL A 133 -10.44 12.09 5.64
C VAL A 133 -10.26 13.58 5.94
N LEU A 134 -11.29 14.40 5.70
CA LEU A 134 -11.23 15.83 6.02
C LEU A 134 -11.11 16.10 7.53
N LEU A 135 -11.76 15.29 8.37
CA LEU A 135 -11.61 15.36 9.83
C LEU A 135 -10.18 15.04 10.30
N ILE A 136 -9.49 14.15 9.57
CA ILE A 136 -8.11 13.77 9.83
C ILE A 136 -7.15 14.88 9.37
N ILE A 137 -7.27 15.30 8.10
CA ILE A 137 -6.33 16.26 7.48
C ILE A 137 -6.46 17.65 8.09
N ARG A 138 -7.69 18.07 8.44
CA ARG A 138 -8.02 19.41 8.96
C ARG A 138 -7.34 20.50 8.16
N PRO A 139 -7.81 20.76 6.92
CA PRO A 139 -7.27 21.87 6.15
C PRO A 139 -7.41 23.16 6.96
N SER A 140 -6.28 23.69 7.40
CA SER A 140 -6.20 24.91 8.21
C SER A 140 -6.13 26.13 7.28
N LEU A 141 -6.58 27.30 7.75
CA LEU A 141 -6.42 28.55 7.02
C LEU A 141 -4.93 28.92 6.81
N SER A 142 -4.03 28.41 7.65
CA SER A 142 -2.57 28.51 7.49
C SER A 142 -1.98 27.58 6.43
N GLY A 143 -2.80 26.80 5.72
CA GLY A 143 -2.38 25.88 4.68
C GLY A 143 -2.19 24.44 5.17
N MET A 144 -1.82 23.57 4.24
CA MET A 144 -1.55 22.15 4.48
C MET A 144 -0.03 21.93 4.63
N SER A 145 0.39 21.08 5.57
CA SER A 145 1.81 20.76 5.70
C SER A 145 2.33 19.99 4.48
N PHE A 146 3.60 20.21 4.13
CA PHE A 146 4.22 19.52 3.00
C PHE A 146 4.13 17.98 3.14
N SER A 147 4.32 17.44 4.34
CA SER A 147 4.17 16.02 4.61
C SER A 147 2.76 15.51 4.27
N MET A 148 1.71 16.26 4.62
CA MET A 148 0.32 15.88 4.28
C MET A 148 0.09 15.85 2.78
N ILE A 149 0.64 16.81 2.04
CA ILE A 149 0.58 16.83 0.57
C ILE A 149 1.24 15.57 0.01
N LEU A 150 2.42 15.19 0.52
CA LEU A 150 3.08 13.93 0.15
C LEU A 150 2.20 12.71 0.46
N GLY A 151 1.57 12.65 1.65
CA GLY A 151 0.67 11.55 2.02
C GLY A 151 -0.52 11.41 1.07
N ILE A 152 -1.16 12.52 0.70
CA ILE A 152 -2.30 12.55 -0.23
C ILE A 152 -1.84 12.18 -1.66
N ALA A 153 -0.68 12.70 -2.10
CA ALA A 153 -0.09 12.33 -3.37
C ALA A 153 0.22 10.83 -3.44
N GLY A 154 0.79 10.28 -2.35
CA GLY A 154 1.04 8.86 -2.18
C GLY A 154 -0.24 8.02 -2.31
N MET A 155 -1.27 8.34 -1.52
CA MET A 155 -2.60 7.70 -1.60
C MET A 155 -3.16 7.76 -3.03
N THR A 156 -3.07 8.91 -3.69
CA THR A 156 -3.61 9.11 -5.05
C THR A 156 -2.87 8.27 -6.09
N CYS A 157 -1.53 8.22 -6.01
CA CYS A 157 -0.71 7.36 -6.85
C CYS A 157 -1.01 5.87 -6.62
N LEU A 158 -1.17 5.44 -5.36
CA LEU A 158 -1.56 4.06 -5.03
C LEU A 158 -2.97 3.73 -5.57
N ALA A 159 -3.92 4.67 -5.50
CA ALA A 159 -5.23 4.50 -6.11
C ALA A 159 -5.15 4.40 -7.64
N ALA A 160 -4.33 5.24 -8.29
CA ALA A 160 -4.09 5.18 -9.72
C ALA A 160 -3.45 3.85 -10.14
N ARG A 161 -2.45 3.37 -9.38
CA ARG A 161 -1.86 2.03 -9.55
C ARG A 161 -2.93 0.94 -9.50
N ASP A 162 -3.84 0.99 -8.55
CA ASP A 162 -4.90 -0.02 -8.41
C ASP A 162 -5.91 0.03 -9.58
N LEU A 163 -6.24 1.23 -10.06
CA LEU A 163 -7.08 1.42 -11.25
C LEU A 163 -6.40 0.88 -12.52
N VAL A 164 -5.13 1.21 -12.74
CA VAL A 164 -4.35 0.68 -13.86
C VAL A 164 -4.23 -0.83 -13.76
N THR A 165 -4.02 -1.36 -12.56
CA THR A 165 -3.98 -2.82 -12.32
C THR A 165 -5.26 -3.50 -12.78
N ARG A 166 -6.44 -2.92 -12.52
CA ARG A 166 -7.74 -3.44 -13.00
C ARG A 166 -7.85 -3.41 -14.53
N ALA A 167 -7.10 -2.56 -15.22
CA ALA A 167 -7.11 -2.42 -16.69
C ALA A 167 -6.02 -3.26 -17.39
N ILE A 168 -5.11 -3.90 -16.65
CA ILE A 168 -4.11 -4.83 -17.19
C ILE A 168 -4.82 -6.16 -17.53
N LYS A 169 -4.76 -6.56 -18.80
CA LYS A 169 -5.32 -7.82 -19.30
C LYS A 169 -4.25 -8.88 -19.57
N VAL A 170 -2.99 -8.53 -19.40
CA VAL A 170 -1.86 -9.42 -19.66
C VAL A 170 -1.68 -10.38 -18.49
N ASN A 171 -1.40 -11.65 -18.79
CA ASN A 171 -1.21 -12.69 -17.79
C ASN A 171 0.22 -12.64 -17.22
N ILE A 172 0.45 -11.73 -16.27
CA ILE A 172 1.68 -11.62 -15.50
C ILE A 172 1.44 -12.04 -14.04
N SER A 173 2.33 -12.85 -13.47
CA SER A 173 2.18 -13.27 -12.07
C SER A 173 2.52 -12.12 -11.11
N GLY A 174 1.88 -12.11 -9.93
CA GLY A 174 2.15 -11.13 -8.88
C GLY A 174 3.64 -10.97 -8.53
N PRO A 175 4.41 -12.06 -8.31
CA PRO A 175 5.85 -11.99 -8.09
C PRO A 175 6.63 -11.27 -9.19
N HIS A 176 6.29 -11.46 -10.47
CA HIS A 176 6.96 -10.76 -11.57
C HIS A 176 6.65 -9.26 -11.49
N VAL A 177 5.38 -8.89 -11.27
CA VAL A 177 5.01 -7.48 -11.12
C VAL A 177 5.77 -6.80 -9.97
N SER A 178 5.92 -7.50 -8.85
CA SER A 178 6.66 -6.97 -7.70
C SER A 178 8.15 -6.86 -7.95
N LEU A 179 8.77 -7.87 -8.57
CA LEU A 179 10.17 -7.81 -9.00
C LEU A 179 10.40 -6.60 -9.91
N HIS A 180 9.53 -6.38 -10.89
CA HIS A 180 9.58 -5.21 -11.77
C HIS A 180 9.48 -3.90 -10.99
N ALA A 181 8.51 -3.76 -10.09
CA ALA A 181 8.32 -2.56 -9.28
C ALA A 181 9.53 -2.27 -8.38
N PHE A 182 10.04 -3.27 -7.65
CA PHE A 182 11.23 -3.11 -6.81
C PHE A 182 12.50 -2.80 -7.62
N SER A 183 12.61 -3.31 -8.86
CA SER A 183 13.74 -3.01 -9.74
C SER A 183 13.75 -1.52 -10.10
N VAL A 184 12.60 -0.96 -10.49
CA VAL A 184 12.49 0.49 -10.78
C VAL A 184 12.64 1.32 -9.51
N LEU A 185 12.05 0.87 -8.39
CA LEU A 185 12.09 1.56 -7.11
C LEU A 185 13.53 1.69 -6.56
N THR A 186 14.38 0.69 -6.80
CA THR A 186 15.81 0.73 -6.46
C THR A 186 16.49 1.99 -7.01
N PHE A 187 16.31 2.26 -8.30
CA PHE A 187 16.88 3.45 -8.94
C PHE A 187 16.16 4.73 -8.51
N ALA A 188 14.83 4.66 -8.37
CA ALA A 188 14.02 5.81 -8.00
C ALA A 188 14.35 6.37 -6.60
N GLY A 189 14.66 5.50 -5.63
CA GLY A 189 15.11 5.93 -4.30
C GLY A 189 16.47 6.66 -4.34
N LEU A 190 17.42 6.18 -5.16
CA LEU A 190 18.73 6.85 -5.33
C LEU A 190 18.56 8.20 -6.04
N LEU A 191 17.69 8.26 -7.04
CA LEU A 191 17.33 9.52 -7.70
C LEU A 191 16.68 10.50 -6.73
N LEU A 192 15.84 10.02 -5.80
CA LEU A 192 15.27 10.87 -4.76
C LEU A 192 16.37 11.50 -3.89
N CYS A 193 17.36 10.72 -3.44
CA CYS A 193 18.49 11.27 -2.69
C CYS A 193 19.25 12.34 -3.47
N PHE A 194 19.43 12.12 -4.78
CA PHE A 194 20.10 13.07 -5.67
C PHE A 194 19.29 14.39 -5.80
N PHE A 195 17.97 14.31 -6.02
CA PHE A 195 17.12 15.49 -6.14
C PHE A 195 16.91 16.24 -4.82
N GLU A 196 16.85 15.53 -3.69
CA GLU A 196 16.79 16.16 -2.36
C GLU A 196 18.15 16.72 -1.90
N GLY A 197 19.24 16.43 -2.63
CA GLY A 197 20.60 16.85 -2.26
C GLY A 197 21.10 16.19 -0.97
N THR A 198 20.52 15.06 -0.57
CA THR A 198 20.87 14.34 0.65
C THR A 198 22.00 13.35 0.38
N PRO A 199 23.17 13.47 1.04
CA PRO A 199 24.27 12.54 0.83
C PRO A 199 23.89 11.13 1.34
N LEU A 200 24.36 10.11 0.63
CA LEU A 200 24.21 8.73 1.10
C LEU A 200 25.04 8.53 2.38
N VAL A 201 24.44 7.89 3.37
CA VAL A 201 25.03 7.65 4.69
C VAL A 201 25.45 6.20 4.79
N ILE A 202 26.65 5.90 5.26
CA ILE A 202 27.03 4.53 5.61
C ILE A 202 26.36 4.22 6.96
N PRO A 203 25.37 3.29 7.01
CA PRO A 203 24.69 2.98 8.27
C PRO A 203 25.68 2.34 9.24
N ASN A 204 25.58 2.71 10.52
CA ASN A 204 26.27 1.98 11.59
C ASN A 204 25.71 0.54 11.69
N LEU A 205 26.35 -0.31 12.50
CA LEU A 205 25.96 -1.72 12.63
C LEU A 205 24.47 -1.89 13.01
N ILE A 206 23.96 -1.08 13.94
CA ILE A 206 22.57 -1.16 14.41
C ILE A 206 21.60 -0.77 13.28
N ASP A 207 21.85 0.36 12.62
CA ASP A 207 21.02 0.84 11.51
C ASP A 207 21.07 -0.12 10.31
N GLY A 208 22.22 -0.74 10.05
CA GLY A 208 22.38 -1.79 9.04
C GLY A 208 21.59 -3.05 9.37
N LEU A 209 21.58 -3.46 10.64
CA LEU A 209 20.74 -4.58 11.11
C LEU A 209 19.26 -4.25 10.96
N ILE A 210 18.82 -3.04 11.34
CA ILE A 210 17.42 -2.61 11.19
C ILE A 210 17.01 -2.62 9.71
N LEU A 211 17.87 -2.12 8.80
CA LEU A 211 17.63 -2.19 7.35
C LEU A 211 17.50 -3.65 6.86
N GLY A 212 18.35 -4.55 7.34
CA GLY A 212 18.26 -5.97 7.05
C GLY A 212 16.96 -6.60 7.55
N ILE A 213 16.50 -6.20 8.75
CA ILE A 213 15.21 -6.61 9.30
C ILE A 213 14.06 -6.08 8.42
N CYS A 214 14.10 -4.82 7.96
CA CYS A 214 13.09 -4.28 7.05
C CYS A 214 12.97 -5.13 5.78
N VAL A 215 14.10 -5.47 5.13
CA VAL A 215 14.10 -6.37 3.96
C VAL A 215 13.44 -7.70 4.29
N PHE A 216 13.81 -8.34 5.40
CA PHE A 216 13.25 -9.62 5.80
C PHE A 216 11.74 -9.54 6.08
N VAL A 217 11.31 -8.49 6.78
CA VAL A 217 9.90 -8.24 7.13
C VAL A 217 9.06 -8.02 5.87
N VAL A 218 9.53 -7.21 4.90
CA VAL A 218 8.86 -7.02 3.61
C VAL A 218 8.66 -8.35 2.88
N LEU A 219 9.71 -9.18 2.84
CA LEU A 219 9.66 -10.47 2.17
C LEU A 219 8.68 -11.42 2.85
N ALA A 220 8.72 -11.51 4.18
CA ALA A 220 7.78 -12.31 4.95
C ALA A 220 6.33 -11.83 4.75
N ALA A 221 6.10 -10.52 4.81
CA ALA A 221 4.80 -9.90 4.60
C ALA A 221 4.27 -10.19 3.19
N TYR A 222 5.14 -10.12 2.18
CA TYR A 222 4.76 -10.36 0.79
C TYR A 222 4.47 -11.83 0.52
N LEU A 223 5.29 -12.75 1.02
CA LEU A 223 5.03 -14.19 0.92
C LEU A 223 3.71 -14.57 1.59
N ALA A 224 3.41 -13.95 2.74
CA ALA A 224 2.13 -14.11 3.42
C ALA A 224 0.96 -13.57 2.58
N ILE A 225 1.11 -12.45 1.87
CA ILE A 225 0.09 -11.98 0.91
C ILE A 225 -0.13 -13.00 -0.21
N ILE A 226 0.94 -13.49 -0.84
CA ILE A 226 0.80 -14.45 -1.94
C ILE A 226 0.06 -15.69 -1.44
N ALA A 227 0.50 -16.25 -0.32
CA ALA A 227 -0.13 -17.40 0.29
C ALA A 227 -1.61 -17.10 0.62
N ALA A 228 -1.90 -15.97 1.26
CA ALA A 228 -3.26 -15.55 1.60
C ALA A 228 -4.16 -15.46 0.36
N THR A 229 -3.68 -14.89 -0.75
CA THR A 229 -4.49 -14.73 -1.96
C THR A 229 -4.73 -16.02 -2.74
N ARG A 230 -4.01 -17.10 -2.41
CA ARG A 230 -4.20 -18.43 -3.00
C ARG A 230 -5.14 -19.31 -2.18
N GLU A 231 -5.39 -18.93 -0.94
CA GLU A 231 -6.32 -19.60 -0.04
C GLU A 231 -7.71 -18.97 -0.21
N GLY A 232 -8.79 -19.74 -0.21
CA GLY A 232 -10.15 -19.23 -0.01
C GLY A 232 -10.67 -18.14 -0.98
N ASP A 233 -11.73 -17.45 -0.54
CA ASP A 233 -12.35 -16.34 -1.29
C ASP A 233 -11.51 -15.06 -1.17
N ALA A 234 -10.90 -14.64 -2.29
CA ALA A 234 -10.08 -13.44 -2.36
C ALA A 234 -10.81 -12.16 -1.91
N ALA A 235 -12.12 -12.06 -2.11
CA ALA A 235 -12.91 -10.91 -1.68
C ALA A 235 -13.03 -10.87 -0.15
N PHE A 236 -13.26 -12.01 0.50
CA PHE A 236 -13.26 -12.12 1.96
C PHE A 236 -11.89 -11.77 2.55
N ILE A 237 -10.82 -12.34 1.99
CA ILE A 237 -9.46 -12.14 2.49
C ILE A 237 -8.98 -10.71 2.31
N SER A 238 -9.38 -10.05 1.22
CA SER A 238 -9.04 -8.64 0.97
C SER A 238 -9.51 -7.69 2.08
N MET A 239 -10.56 -8.04 2.82
CA MET A 239 -11.08 -7.24 3.94
C MET A 239 -10.08 -7.16 5.10
N PHE A 240 -9.22 -8.16 5.26
CA PHE A 240 -8.21 -8.17 6.31
C PHE A 240 -7.04 -7.23 6.03
N ARG A 241 -6.93 -6.66 4.83
CA ARG A 241 -5.93 -5.61 4.53
C ARG A 241 -6.09 -4.36 5.40
N TYR A 242 -7.32 -4.10 5.88
CA TYR A 242 -7.63 -2.93 6.72
C TYR A 242 -7.06 -3.06 8.14
N THR A 243 -6.71 -4.28 8.55
CA THR A 243 -6.05 -4.50 9.84
C THR A 243 -4.71 -3.76 9.91
N ARG A 244 -4.07 -3.42 8.77
CA ARG A 244 -2.84 -2.61 8.74
C ARG A 244 -3.01 -1.28 9.45
N MET A 245 -4.16 -0.62 9.30
CA MET A 245 -4.42 0.67 9.95
C MET A 245 -4.56 0.53 11.47
N VAL A 246 -5.21 -0.55 11.91
CA VAL A 246 -5.36 -0.86 13.34
C VAL A 246 -3.98 -1.15 13.93
N PHE A 247 -3.16 -1.94 13.24
CA PHE A 247 -1.80 -2.18 13.65
C PHE A 247 -0.97 -0.90 13.64
N ALA A 248 -1.05 -0.07 12.61
CA ALA A 248 -0.35 1.21 12.51
C ALA A 248 -0.70 2.16 13.68
N LEU A 249 -1.98 2.22 14.07
CA LEU A 249 -2.42 2.96 15.26
C LEU A 249 -1.80 2.38 16.53
N ILE A 250 -1.88 1.05 16.73
CA ILE A 250 -1.33 0.38 17.92
C ILE A 250 0.18 0.60 18.01
N VAL A 251 0.92 0.32 16.93
CA VAL A 251 2.38 0.43 16.93
C VAL A 251 2.83 1.89 16.98
N GLY A 252 2.08 2.82 16.38
CA GLY A 252 2.34 4.25 16.48
C GLY A 252 2.19 4.78 17.91
N VAL A 253 1.13 4.39 18.61
CA VAL A 253 0.93 4.77 20.01
C VAL A 253 1.95 4.10 20.94
N VAL A 254 2.22 2.81 20.75
CA VAL A 254 3.06 2.02 21.66
C VAL A 254 4.56 2.30 21.46
N PHE A 255 5.05 2.28 20.21
CA PHE A 255 6.49 2.38 19.91
C PHE A 255 6.93 3.80 19.54
N LEU A 256 6.05 4.61 18.95
CA LEU A 256 6.37 5.99 18.55
C LEU A 256 5.81 7.03 19.52
N HIS A 257 5.11 6.60 20.56
CA HIS A 257 4.47 7.47 21.56
C HIS A 257 3.54 8.52 20.94
N GLU A 258 2.95 8.21 19.78
CA GLU A 258 1.99 9.09 19.11
C GLU A 258 0.74 9.26 19.98
N ARG A 259 0.16 10.47 19.98
CA ARG A 259 -1.08 10.79 20.69
C ARG A 259 -2.12 11.30 19.70
N PRO A 260 -2.79 10.41 18.96
CA PRO A 260 -3.88 10.79 18.07
C PRO A 260 -5.00 11.40 18.91
N ASP A 261 -5.46 12.58 18.52
CA ASP A 261 -6.57 13.23 19.21
C ASP A 261 -7.93 12.60 18.84
N THR A 262 -8.97 13.02 19.55
CA THR A 262 -10.32 12.44 19.41
C THR A 262 -10.87 12.55 17.99
N LEU A 263 -10.62 13.68 17.32
CA LEU A 263 -11.08 13.89 15.94
C LEU A 263 -10.35 12.98 14.95
N THR A 264 -9.04 12.74 15.14
CA THR A 264 -8.29 11.77 14.35
C THR A 264 -8.87 10.37 14.54
N LEU A 265 -9.15 9.96 15.77
CA LEU A 265 -9.75 8.66 16.08
C LEU A 265 -11.15 8.48 15.46
N ILE A 266 -11.98 9.54 15.49
CA ILE A 266 -13.29 9.54 14.83
C ILE A 266 -13.14 9.41 13.32
N GLY A 267 -12.26 10.20 12.71
CA GLY A 267 -12.00 10.14 11.27
C GLY A 267 -11.46 8.78 10.83
N VAL A 268 -10.54 8.21 11.60
CA VAL A 268 -10.00 6.84 11.44
C VAL A 268 -11.15 5.82 11.41
N ALA A 269 -12.06 5.86 12.40
CA ALA A 269 -13.20 4.95 12.46
C ALA A 269 -14.14 5.10 11.25
N ILE A 270 -14.40 6.34 10.81
CA ILE A 270 -15.23 6.63 9.63
C ILE A 270 -14.60 6.07 8.35
N VAL A 271 -13.29 6.31 8.14
CA VAL A 271 -12.58 5.85 6.94
C VAL A 271 -12.54 4.32 6.87
N ILE A 272 -12.25 3.64 7.99
CA ILE A 272 -12.28 2.17 8.06
C ILE A 272 -13.69 1.66 7.75
N GLY A 273 -14.71 2.21 8.40
CA GLY A 273 -16.10 1.80 8.20
C GLY A 273 -16.55 1.95 6.75
N ALA A 274 -16.24 3.09 6.12
CA ALA A 274 -16.58 3.37 4.72
C ALA A 274 -15.83 2.46 3.73
N GLY A 275 -14.54 2.21 3.98
CA GLY A 275 -13.72 1.31 3.15
C GLY A 275 -14.20 -0.14 3.21
N VAL A 276 -14.42 -0.66 4.42
CA VAL A 276 -14.95 -2.02 4.66
C VAL A 276 -16.33 -2.17 4.03
N PHE A 277 -17.23 -1.19 4.22
CA PHE A 277 -18.55 -1.21 3.59
C PHE A 277 -18.47 -1.24 2.05
N THR A 278 -17.58 -0.43 1.47
CA THR A 278 -17.39 -0.36 0.01
C THR A 278 -16.95 -1.71 -0.55
N LEU A 279 -16.01 -2.39 0.11
CA LEU A 279 -15.55 -3.72 -0.30
C LEU A 279 -16.58 -4.83 -0.10
N LEU A 280 -17.25 -4.85 1.06
CA LEU A 280 -18.32 -5.81 1.33
C LEU A 280 -19.39 -5.79 0.23
N ARG A 281 -19.69 -4.58 -0.25
CA ARG A 281 -20.65 -4.39 -1.33
C ARG A 281 -20.10 -4.81 -2.70
N GLU A 282 -18.86 -4.46 -3.02
CA GLU A 282 -18.22 -4.90 -4.27
C GLU A 282 -18.18 -6.44 -4.35
N ALA A 283 -17.82 -7.10 -3.24
CA ALA A 283 -17.82 -8.55 -3.12
C ALA A 283 -19.21 -9.16 -3.37
N ARG A 284 -20.26 -8.61 -2.75
CA ARG A 284 -21.65 -9.06 -2.95
C ARG A 284 -22.12 -8.87 -4.40
N SER A 285 -21.80 -7.73 -5.02
CA SER A 285 -22.21 -7.42 -6.39
C SER A 285 -21.58 -8.35 -7.44
N ARG A 286 -20.32 -8.77 -7.23
CA ARG A 286 -19.64 -9.73 -8.11
C ARG A 286 -20.20 -11.15 -7.98
N ARG A 287 -20.67 -11.50 -6.77
CA ARG A 287 -21.30 -12.80 -6.50
C ARG A 287 -22.68 -12.89 -7.15
N SER A 288 -23.46 -11.82 -7.15
CA SER A 288 -24.75 -11.76 -7.85
C SER A 288 -24.59 -11.79 -9.38
N SER A 289 -23.53 -11.18 -9.95
CA SER A 289 -23.31 -11.20 -11.40
C SER A 289 -22.83 -12.56 -11.94
N HIS A 290 -22.18 -13.38 -11.11
CA HIS A 290 -21.83 -14.77 -11.46
C HIS A 290 -22.98 -15.77 -11.24
N ALA A 291 -24.04 -15.37 -10.52
CA ALA A 291 -25.19 -16.21 -10.24
C ALA A 291 -26.33 -16.10 -11.28
N SER A 292 -26.23 -15.18 -12.24
CA SER A 292 -27.17 -15.10 -13.36
C SER A 292 -26.74 -16.08 -14.47
N PRO A 293 -27.49 -17.16 -14.74
CA PRO A 293 -27.27 -17.95 -15.95
C PRO A 293 -27.51 -17.02 -17.14
N LYS A 294 -26.62 -17.03 -18.14
CA LYS A 294 -26.94 -16.43 -19.44
C LYS A 294 -28.27 -17.03 -19.93
N PRO A 295 -29.29 -16.23 -20.30
CA PRO A 295 -30.38 -16.77 -21.07
C PRO A 295 -29.80 -17.26 -22.40
N LEU A 296 -30.16 -18.50 -22.75
CA LEU A 296 -29.82 -19.17 -24.02
C LEU A 296 -30.33 -18.37 -25.21
#